data_AF-A0A0A2MUN6-F1
#
_entry.id   AF-A0A0A2MUN6-F1
#
_cell.length_a   1.000
_cell.length_b   1.000
_cell.length_c   1.000
_cell.angle_alpha   90.00
_cell.angle_beta   90.00
_cell.angle_gamma   90.00
#
_symmetry.space_group_name_H-M   'P 1'
#
loop_
_entity.id
_entity.type
_entity.pdbx_description
1 polymer ?
#
loop_
_entity_poly.entity_id
_entity_poly.type
_entity_poly.pdbx_seq_one_letter_code
_entity_poly.pdbx_strand_id
1 'polypeptide(L)'
;MKKIFSLIAVLILLSGCDDGEMSFKTFDFDNGSDPAWCGDDAIYKIVGTEVLTFTFDNETAFPNTDDTNVLGVARQLTVTTSGNTLTYYNYSGTVAAASVCNDADLVITDPVVIDKWVGVGTVTIITNKTVNDGVITFNHTIELTDITFTKAGSDEQIRIQDNNFGSVATTRGFDFDFEDEETIPTPIRRCSNQSPIYKRKADEALQISIPDTLYPTTASTVEIDISTNLDLYVVDFYLFDGNATDAKMCEPNVLSPAELQHWIAQEGKIRIETSIVGGFVNHKIYLVDLIFYKQNTSTPQTYQLQDSTGEDGYLFGTFVPE
;
A
#
# COMPACT_ATOMS: atom_id res chain seq x y z
N MET A 1 12.28 10.42 -82.51
CA MET A 1 11.34 10.74 -81.41
C MET A 1 11.04 9.55 -80.49
N LYS A 2 11.02 8.29 -80.96
CA LYS A 2 10.78 7.09 -80.11
C LYS A 2 11.77 6.91 -78.94
N LYS A 3 13.04 7.31 -79.12
CA LYS A 3 14.09 7.24 -78.08
C LYS A 3 13.90 8.28 -76.95
N ILE A 4 13.27 9.41 -77.25
CA ILE A 4 13.00 10.48 -76.27
C ILE A 4 11.81 10.08 -75.38
N PHE A 5 10.79 9.45 -75.95
CA PHE A 5 9.66 8.89 -75.18
C PHE A 5 10.11 7.80 -74.20
N SER A 6 11.08 6.95 -74.61
CA SER A 6 11.67 5.94 -73.74
C SER A 6 12.41 6.57 -72.54
N LEU A 7 13.11 7.68 -72.75
CA LEU A 7 13.84 8.38 -71.69
C LEU A 7 12.90 9.07 -70.70
N ILE A 8 11.81 9.68 -71.21
CA ILE A 8 10.77 10.32 -70.38
C ILE A 8 9.99 9.28 -69.57
N ALA A 9 9.71 8.10 -70.16
CA ALA A 9 9.04 7.01 -69.45
C ALA A 9 9.91 6.44 -68.30
N VAL A 10 11.23 6.34 -68.49
CA VAL A 10 12.15 5.92 -67.42
C VAL A 10 12.27 6.97 -66.32
N LEU A 11 12.24 8.26 -66.67
CA LEU A 11 12.27 9.36 -65.68
C LEU A 11 11.02 9.37 -64.78
N ILE A 12 9.83 9.04 -65.33
CA ILE A 12 8.57 8.97 -64.58
C ILE A 12 8.53 7.73 -63.65
N LEU A 13 9.18 6.63 -64.04
CA LEU A 13 9.28 5.43 -63.20
C LEU A 13 10.28 5.60 -62.04
N LEU A 14 11.23 6.53 -62.15
CA LEU A 14 12.21 6.84 -61.09
C LEU A 14 11.71 7.88 -60.09
N SER A 15 10.64 8.61 -60.39
CA SER A 15 10.00 9.58 -59.47
C SER A 15 8.88 8.97 -58.61
N GLY A 16 8.69 7.65 -58.66
CA GLY A 16 7.62 6.93 -57.95
C GLY A 16 7.97 6.38 -56.56
N CYS A 17 9.18 6.61 -56.05
CA CYS A 17 9.51 6.33 -54.64
C CYS A 17 9.09 7.54 -53.79
N ASP A 18 7.79 7.74 -53.65
CA ASP A 18 7.24 8.47 -52.50
C ASP A 18 7.25 7.46 -51.34
N ASP A 19 8.39 7.34 -50.66
CA ASP A 19 8.49 6.58 -49.42
C ASP A 19 7.60 7.30 -48.42
N GLY A 20 6.35 6.85 -48.36
CA GLY A 20 5.32 7.39 -47.51
C GLY A 20 5.87 7.65 -46.12
N GLU A 21 5.63 8.86 -45.64
CA GLU A 21 6.00 9.37 -44.32
C GLU A 21 5.68 8.33 -43.24
N MET A 22 6.67 7.52 -42.90
CA MET A 22 6.55 6.46 -41.91
C MET A 22 6.75 7.13 -40.54
N SER A 23 5.70 7.79 -40.06
CA SER A 23 5.67 8.27 -38.69
C SER A 23 5.59 7.06 -37.76
N PHE A 24 6.67 6.80 -37.01
CA PHE A 24 6.64 5.82 -35.94
C PHE A 24 5.88 6.42 -34.77
N LYS A 25 4.77 5.78 -34.37
CA LYS A 25 4.12 6.09 -33.10
C LYS A 25 5.00 5.55 -31.98
N THR A 26 5.43 6.44 -31.09
CA THR A 26 6.19 6.10 -29.87
C THR A 26 5.33 6.51 -28.68
N PHE A 27 5.22 5.61 -27.69
CA PHE A 27 4.64 5.93 -26.39
C PHE A 27 5.78 6.23 -25.44
N ASP A 28 5.90 7.50 -25.05
CA ASP A 28 6.90 7.94 -24.07
C ASP A 28 6.24 8.76 -22.97
N PHE A 29 6.18 8.17 -21.78
CA PHE A 29 5.63 8.78 -20.57
C PHE A 29 6.72 9.14 -19.54
N ASP A 30 8.00 9.04 -19.93
CA ASP A 30 9.12 9.51 -19.11
C ASP A 30 9.35 11.00 -19.30
N ASN A 31 8.40 11.80 -18.82
CA ASN A 31 8.40 13.26 -18.95
C ASN A 31 8.96 13.97 -17.70
N GLY A 32 9.56 13.24 -16.77
CA GLY A 32 10.08 13.76 -15.49
C GLY A 32 9.00 14.14 -14.46
N SER A 33 7.72 13.84 -14.70
CA SER A 33 6.65 13.97 -13.71
C SER A 33 6.25 12.62 -13.13
N ASP A 34 5.78 12.61 -11.90
CA ASP A 34 5.21 11.41 -11.26
C ASP A 34 3.74 11.23 -11.64
N PRO A 35 3.23 9.98 -11.68
CA PRO A 35 1.83 9.71 -11.95
C PRO A 35 0.95 10.23 -10.80
N ALA A 36 -0.26 10.65 -11.13
CA ALA A 36 -1.24 11.13 -10.16
C ALA A 36 -2.25 10.04 -9.80
N TRP A 37 -2.75 10.07 -8.56
CA TRP A 37 -3.76 9.14 -8.06
C TRP A 37 -5.17 9.42 -8.61
N CYS A 38 -5.93 8.35 -8.71
CA CYS A 38 -7.30 8.30 -9.19
C CYS A 38 -8.11 7.36 -8.29
N GLY A 39 -8.56 7.88 -7.14
CA GLY A 39 -9.04 7.00 -6.07
C GLY A 39 -7.90 6.15 -5.50
N ASP A 40 -8.22 4.92 -5.10
CA ASP A 40 -7.30 4.02 -4.38
C ASP A 40 -6.67 2.93 -5.28
N ASP A 41 -7.21 2.72 -6.48
CA ASP A 41 -6.93 1.56 -7.34
C ASP A 41 -6.48 1.94 -8.77
N ALA A 42 -6.20 3.23 -8.99
CA ALA A 42 -5.71 3.70 -10.27
C ALA A 42 -4.77 4.91 -10.16
N ILE A 43 -3.81 4.98 -11.08
CA ILE A 43 -2.93 6.12 -11.28
C ILE A 43 -2.84 6.47 -12.77
N TYR A 44 -2.51 7.71 -13.09
CA TYR A 44 -2.43 8.16 -14.47
C TYR A 44 -1.31 9.18 -14.72
N LYS A 45 -0.90 9.27 -15.98
CA LYS A 45 -0.05 10.34 -16.53
C LYS A 45 -0.73 10.99 -17.72
N ILE A 46 -0.59 12.31 -17.82
CA ILE A 46 -1.07 13.10 -18.96
C ILE A 46 0.13 13.75 -19.64
N VAL A 47 0.22 13.60 -20.96
CA VAL A 47 1.18 14.27 -21.84
C VAL A 47 0.41 14.90 -23.00
N GLY A 48 0.02 16.16 -22.84
CA GLY A 48 -0.75 16.89 -23.87
C GLY A 48 -2.13 16.27 -24.11
N THR A 49 -2.29 15.55 -25.20
CA THR A 49 -3.53 14.83 -25.58
C THR A 49 -3.50 13.35 -25.19
N GLU A 50 -2.36 12.86 -24.71
CA GLU A 50 -2.13 11.46 -24.40
C GLU A 50 -2.30 11.21 -22.90
N VAL A 51 -2.97 10.11 -22.55
CA VAL A 51 -3.17 9.69 -21.17
C VAL A 51 -2.82 8.21 -21.04
N LEU A 52 -1.96 7.87 -20.09
CA LEU A 52 -1.68 6.50 -19.71
C LEU A 52 -2.25 6.24 -18.32
N THR A 53 -3.13 5.25 -18.22
CA THR A 53 -3.81 4.88 -16.98
C THR A 53 -3.37 3.48 -16.58
N PHE A 54 -2.98 3.32 -15.32
CA PHE A 54 -2.67 2.04 -14.74
C PHE A 54 -3.67 1.76 -13.60
N THR A 55 -4.53 0.77 -13.78
CA THR A 55 -5.47 0.30 -12.76
C THR A 55 -4.95 -1.01 -12.16
N PHE A 56 -5.12 -1.21 -10.87
CA PHE A 56 -4.50 -2.32 -10.15
C PHE A 56 -5.26 -2.65 -8.87
N ASP A 57 -5.07 -3.87 -8.37
CA ASP A 57 -5.40 -4.18 -6.99
C ASP A 57 -4.31 -3.62 -6.07
N ASN A 58 -4.66 -2.60 -5.28
CA ASN A 58 -3.72 -1.87 -4.42
C ASN A 58 -3.02 -2.79 -3.42
N GLU A 59 -3.70 -3.83 -2.90
CA GLU A 59 -3.06 -4.76 -1.97
C GLU A 59 -1.93 -5.53 -2.64
N THR A 60 -2.07 -5.87 -3.92
CA THR A 60 -1.06 -6.61 -4.66
C THR A 60 0.04 -5.71 -5.22
N ALA A 61 -0.33 -4.56 -5.79
CA ALA A 61 0.60 -3.64 -6.43
C ALA A 61 1.46 -2.93 -5.39
N PHE A 62 0.84 -2.43 -4.32
CA PHE A 62 1.48 -1.55 -3.34
C PHE A 62 1.25 -2.02 -1.88
N PRO A 63 1.67 -3.26 -1.51
CA PRO A 63 1.61 -3.72 -0.14
C PRO A 63 2.52 -2.88 0.77
N ASN A 64 1.91 -2.36 1.83
CA ASN A 64 2.61 -1.63 2.89
C ASN A 64 3.14 -2.64 3.91
N THR A 65 4.38 -3.08 3.69
CA THR A 65 5.03 -4.12 4.48
C THR A 65 6.38 -3.67 5.02
N ASP A 66 6.67 -4.05 6.27
CA ASP A 66 7.98 -3.84 6.90
C ASP A 66 8.98 -4.96 6.60
N ASP A 67 8.58 -6.00 5.84
CA ASP A 67 9.46 -7.11 5.47
C ASP A 67 10.65 -6.63 4.63
N THR A 68 11.86 -6.78 5.19
CA THR A 68 13.12 -6.40 4.56
C THR A 68 13.46 -7.24 3.32
N ASN A 69 12.83 -8.41 3.15
CA ASN A 69 12.98 -9.21 1.93
C ASN A 69 12.13 -8.66 0.77
N VAL A 70 11.18 -7.78 1.05
CA VAL A 70 10.31 -7.13 0.06
C VAL A 70 10.78 -5.69 -0.22
N LEU A 71 11.17 -4.96 0.83
CA LEU A 71 11.64 -3.58 0.69
C LEU A 71 12.94 -3.49 -0.11
N GLY A 72 13.00 -2.54 -1.04
CA GLY A 72 14.14 -2.33 -1.95
C GLY A 72 14.30 -3.39 -3.04
N VAL A 73 13.44 -4.41 -3.07
CA VAL A 73 13.47 -5.50 -4.05
C VAL A 73 12.47 -5.24 -5.16
N ALA A 74 12.90 -5.46 -6.41
CA ALA A 74 12.06 -5.36 -7.59
C ALA A 74 11.01 -6.49 -7.61
N ARG A 75 9.73 -6.13 -7.66
CA ARG A 75 8.61 -7.05 -7.82
C ARG A 75 8.01 -6.89 -9.21
N GLN A 76 7.70 -8.01 -9.84
CA GLN A 76 7.02 -8.02 -11.13
C GLN A 76 5.51 -8.18 -10.93
N LEU A 77 4.75 -7.31 -11.59
CA LEU A 77 3.32 -7.35 -11.65
C LEU A 77 2.89 -7.59 -13.10
N THR A 78 2.12 -8.65 -13.31
CA THR A 78 1.55 -8.92 -14.63
C THR A 78 0.36 -8.00 -14.88
N VAL A 79 0.39 -7.36 -16.05
CA VAL A 79 -0.70 -6.55 -16.59
C VAL A 79 -1.39 -7.36 -17.68
N THR A 80 -2.72 -7.44 -17.61
CA THR A 80 -3.53 -8.15 -18.60
C THR A 80 -4.72 -7.29 -19.04
N THR A 81 -5.64 -7.87 -19.80
CA THR A 81 -6.89 -7.19 -20.19
C THR A 81 -7.93 -7.15 -19.06
N SER A 82 -7.70 -7.85 -17.95
CA SER A 82 -8.50 -7.78 -16.73
C SER A 82 -7.63 -7.84 -15.46
N GLY A 83 -8.14 -7.34 -14.33
CA GLY A 83 -7.35 -7.20 -13.10
C GLY A 83 -6.45 -5.97 -13.18
N ASN A 84 -5.13 -6.16 -13.17
CA ASN A 84 -4.20 -5.06 -13.40
C ASN A 84 -4.22 -4.71 -14.89
N THR A 85 -4.66 -3.50 -15.22
CA THR A 85 -4.79 -3.06 -16.61
C THR A 85 -4.01 -1.79 -16.87
N LEU A 86 -3.43 -1.71 -18.05
CA LEU A 86 -2.73 -0.53 -18.53
C LEU A 86 -3.38 -0.09 -19.83
N THR A 87 -3.91 1.13 -19.87
CA THR A 87 -4.62 1.64 -21.03
C THR A 87 -4.06 2.99 -21.43
N TYR A 88 -3.73 3.11 -22.72
CA TYR A 88 -3.35 4.37 -23.33
C TYR A 88 -4.54 4.93 -24.09
N TYR A 89 -4.75 6.23 -23.94
CA TYR A 89 -5.75 7.02 -24.65
C TYR A 89 -5.07 8.19 -25.33
N ASN A 90 -5.44 8.47 -26.57
CA ASN A 90 -5.18 9.74 -27.22
C ASN A 90 -6.51 10.46 -27.46
N TYR A 91 -6.56 11.73 -27.14
CA TYR A 91 -7.76 12.55 -27.20
C TYR A 91 -7.71 13.57 -28.34
N SER A 92 -8.87 14.06 -28.77
CA SER A 92 -8.99 15.09 -29.81
C SER A 92 -8.45 16.46 -29.37
N GLY A 93 -8.10 16.61 -28.10
CA GLY A 93 -7.63 17.85 -27.49
C GLY A 93 -6.93 17.58 -26.16
N THR A 94 -6.39 18.63 -25.55
CA THR A 94 -5.67 18.54 -24.28
C THR A 94 -6.60 18.06 -23.16
N VAL A 95 -6.12 17.12 -22.34
CA VAL A 95 -6.88 16.57 -21.22
C VAL A 95 -6.49 17.27 -19.91
N ALA A 96 -7.49 17.63 -19.11
CA ALA A 96 -7.28 18.15 -17.76
C ALA A 96 -7.35 17.01 -16.73
N ALA A 97 -6.48 17.06 -15.71
CA ALA A 97 -6.41 16.09 -14.62
C ALA A 97 -7.77 15.76 -13.98
N ALA A 98 -8.58 16.78 -13.70
CA ALA A 98 -9.91 16.62 -13.10
C ALA A 98 -10.91 15.83 -13.99
N SER A 99 -10.63 15.65 -15.29
CA SER A 99 -11.52 14.92 -16.19
C SER A 99 -11.20 13.42 -16.22
N VAL A 100 -9.96 13.02 -15.91
CA VAL A 100 -9.55 11.61 -15.96
C VAL A 100 -10.28 10.81 -14.89
N CYS A 101 -10.33 11.30 -13.64
CA CYS A 101 -10.80 10.52 -12.49
C CYS A 101 -12.27 10.65 -12.13
N ASN A 102 -13.00 11.52 -12.80
CA ASN A 102 -14.43 11.72 -12.53
C ASN A 102 -15.34 10.90 -13.45
N ASP A 103 -14.76 10.16 -14.41
CA ASP A 103 -15.49 9.29 -15.31
C ASP A 103 -15.31 7.84 -14.85
N ALA A 104 -16.41 7.12 -14.64
CA ALA A 104 -16.43 5.78 -14.04
C ALA A 104 -15.62 4.75 -14.86
N ASP A 105 -15.33 5.04 -16.13
CA ASP A 105 -14.52 4.21 -17.02
C ASP A 105 -13.28 4.95 -17.57
N LEU A 106 -12.97 6.14 -17.03
CA LEU A 106 -11.96 7.07 -17.57
C LEU A 106 -12.27 7.52 -19.02
N VAL A 107 -13.54 7.47 -19.45
CA VAL A 107 -13.98 7.76 -20.83
C VAL A 107 -14.47 9.19 -20.95
N ILE A 108 -13.55 10.13 -21.11
CA ILE A 108 -13.90 11.54 -21.29
C ILE A 108 -14.62 11.76 -22.63
N THR A 109 -15.73 12.50 -22.60
CA THR A 109 -16.54 12.81 -23.80
C THR A 109 -16.20 14.15 -24.47
N ASP A 110 -15.48 15.04 -23.78
CA ASP A 110 -14.87 16.24 -24.35
C ASP A 110 -13.57 16.59 -23.59
N PRO A 111 -12.38 16.49 -24.21
CA PRO A 111 -12.14 16.02 -25.58
C PRO A 111 -12.52 14.54 -25.77
N VAL A 112 -12.81 14.13 -27.01
CA VAL A 112 -13.19 12.73 -27.31
C VAL A 112 -11.96 11.85 -27.50
N VAL A 113 -12.04 10.58 -27.09
CA VAL A 113 -11.00 9.57 -27.39
C VAL A 113 -10.95 9.31 -28.90
N ILE A 114 -9.77 9.50 -29.51
CA ILE A 114 -9.52 9.23 -30.93
C ILE A 114 -8.70 7.97 -31.17
N ASP A 115 -7.83 7.59 -30.22
CA ASP A 115 -7.15 6.29 -30.20
C ASP A 115 -7.22 5.69 -28.79
N LYS A 116 -7.46 4.38 -28.71
CA LYS A 116 -7.38 3.60 -27.46
C LYS A 116 -6.48 2.39 -27.68
N TRP A 117 -5.61 2.13 -26.74
CA TRP A 117 -4.67 1.01 -26.79
C TRP A 117 -4.61 0.30 -25.45
N VAL A 118 -4.65 -1.04 -25.49
CA VAL A 118 -4.65 -1.88 -24.28
C VAL A 118 -3.29 -2.56 -24.17
N GLY A 119 -2.61 -2.33 -23.04
CA GLY A 119 -1.31 -2.90 -22.72
C GLY A 119 -1.43 -4.25 -22.02
N VAL A 120 -0.59 -5.20 -22.42
CA VAL A 120 -0.40 -6.50 -21.75
C VAL A 120 1.09 -6.76 -21.59
N GLY A 121 1.50 -7.26 -20.42
CA GLY A 121 2.90 -7.57 -20.16
C GLY A 121 3.26 -7.45 -18.68
N THR A 122 4.43 -6.87 -18.40
CA THR A 122 5.01 -6.80 -17.06
C THR A 122 5.40 -5.39 -16.67
N VAL A 123 5.00 -5.01 -15.46
CA VAL A 123 5.42 -3.81 -14.75
C VAL A 123 6.32 -4.23 -13.59
N THR A 124 7.43 -3.52 -13.38
CA THR A 124 8.28 -3.68 -12.21
C THR A 124 7.99 -2.59 -11.19
N ILE A 125 7.85 -2.99 -9.93
CA ILE A 125 7.59 -2.09 -8.80
C ILE A 125 8.68 -2.31 -7.74
N ILE A 126 9.39 -1.25 -7.38
CA ILE A 126 10.36 -1.24 -6.27
C ILE A 126 9.76 -0.39 -5.16
N THR A 127 9.66 -0.93 -3.94
CA THR A 127 9.07 -0.22 -2.80
C THR A 127 10.13 0.07 -1.75
N ASN A 128 10.27 1.34 -1.37
CA ASN A 128 11.18 1.78 -0.31
C ASN A 128 10.39 2.42 0.83
N LYS A 129 10.72 2.05 2.06
CA LYS A 129 10.14 2.66 3.27
C LYS A 129 10.96 3.87 3.71
N THR A 130 10.28 4.94 4.07
CA THR A 130 10.87 6.15 4.69
C THR A 130 10.10 6.50 5.95
N VAL A 131 10.82 7.00 6.96
CA VAL A 131 10.23 7.46 8.22
C VAL A 131 10.66 8.91 8.42
N ASN A 132 9.69 9.83 8.46
CA ASN A 132 9.92 11.25 8.71
C ASN A 132 8.97 11.71 9.81
N ASP A 133 9.52 12.22 10.92
CA ASP A 133 8.75 12.71 12.08
C ASP A 133 7.69 11.70 12.58
N GLY A 134 8.07 10.41 12.65
CA GLY A 134 7.16 9.31 13.05
C GLY A 134 6.27 8.78 11.91
N VAL A 135 6.05 9.57 10.86
CA VAL A 135 5.19 9.17 9.74
C VAL A 135 5.92 8.19 8.81
N ILE A 136 5.35 7.01 8.66
CA ILE A 136 5.86 5.96 7.78
C ILE A 136 5.22 6.08 6.40
N THR A 137 6.06 6.31 5.39
CA THR A 137 5.67 6.43 3.97
C THR A 137 6.36 5.35 3.14
N PHE A 138 5.60 4.68 2.28
CA PHE A 138 6.08 3.71 1.31
C PHE A 138 6.12 4.35 -0.08
N ASN A 139 7.31 4.48 -0.64
CA ASN A 139 7.52 5.04 -1.98
C ASN A 139 7.66 3.89 -2.98
N HIS A 140 6.78 3.85 -3.97
CA HIS A 140 6.74 2.82 -5.00
C HIS A 140 7.23 3.42 -6.32
N THR A 141 8.37 2.97 -6.83
CA THR A 141 8.88 3.30 -8.17
C THR A 141 8.39 2.27 -9.16
N ILE A 142 7.82 2.73 -10.28
CA ILE A 142 7.08 1.92 -11.24
C ILE A 142 7.75 2.04 -12.62
N GLU A 143 8.06 0.89 -13.21
CA GLU A 143 8.70 0.79 -14.53
C GLU A 143 7.91 -0.17 -15.43
N LEU A 144 7.60 0.26 -16.65
CA LEU A 144 6.97 -0.55 -17.68
C LEU A 144 8.07 -1.35 -18.40
N THR A 145 8.46 -2.49 -17.80
CA THR A 145 9.63 -3.27 -18.25
C THR A 145 9.40 -3.95 -19.60
N ASP A 146 8.23 -4.54 -19.83
CA ASP A 146 7.90 -5.18 -21.11
C ASP A 146 6.38 -5.16 -21.33
N ILE A 147 5.90 -4.20 -22.11
CA ILE A 147 4.47 -4.04 -22.39
C ILE A 147 4.24 -4.03 -23.90
N THR A 148 3.26 -4.79 -24.35
CA THR A 148 2.72 -4.71 -25.72
C THR A 148 1.35 -4.07 -25.69
N PHE A 149 1.23 -2.89 -26.29
CA PHE A 149 -0.03 -2.21 -26.54
C PHE A 149 -0.63 -2.69 -27.85
N THR A 150 -1.91 -3.09 -27.83
CA THR A 150 -2.69 -3.39 -29.02
C THR A 150 -3.78 -2.34 -29.19
N LYS A 151 -3.90 -1.78 -30.40
CA LYS A 151 -4.92 -0.78 -30.69
C LYS A 151 -6.31 -1.41 -30.64
N ALA A 152 -7.25 -0.74 -29.98
CA ALA A 152 -8.63 -1.20 -29.90
C ALA A 152 -9.24 -1.31 -31.30
N GLY A 153 -9.72 -2.51 -31.66
CA GLY A 153 -10.34 -2.77 -32.95
C GLY A 153 -9.38 -2.94 -34.14
N SER A 154 -8.07 -3.06 -33.91
CA SER A 154 -7.10 -3.40 -34.94
C SER A 154 -6.04 -4.38 -34.43
N ASP A 155 -5.22 -4.93 -35.33
CA ASP A 155 -4.06 -5.78 -35.00
C ASP A 155 -2.76 -4.96 -34.87
N GLU A 156 -2.85 -3.62 -34.84
CA GLU A 156 -1.71 -2.73 -34.69
C GLU A 156 -1.14 -2.85 -33.27
N GLN A 157 0.17 -3.06 -33.18
CA GLN A 157 0.88 -3.25 -31.91
C GLN A 157 2.08 -2.34 -31.76
N ILE A 158 2.28 -1.84 -30.53
CA ILE A 158 3.45 -1.10 -30.10
C ILE A 158 4.00 -1.78 -28.87
N ARG A 159 5.29 -2.12 -28.87
CA ARG A 159 5.98 -2.67 -27.70
C ARG A 159 6.85 -1.59 -27.08
N ILE A 160 6.72 -1.41 -25.76
CA ILE A 160 7.60 -0.56 -24.97
C ILE A 160 8.40 -1.42 -23.99
N GLN A 161 9.64 -1.02 -23.75
CA GLN A 161 10.54 -1.65 -22.79
C GLN A 161 11.25 -0.56 -21.99
N ASP A 162 11.53 -0.85 -20.72
CA ASP A 162 12.30 0.02 -19.83
C ASP A 162 11.81 1.48 -19.80
N ASN A 163 10.49 1.68 -19.74
CA ASN A 163 9.89 3.02 -19.66
C ASN A 163 9.54 3.37 -18.21
N ASN A 164 10.12 4.46 -17.70
CA ASN A 164 9.88 4.95 -16.36
C ASN A 164 8.47 5.55 -16.23
N PHE A 165 7.61 4.89 -15.46
CA PHE A 165 6.27 5.42 -15.20
C PHE A 165 6.26 6.42 -14.04
N GLY A 166 7.32 6.48 -13.23
CA GLY A 166 7.48 7.39 -12.10
C GLY A 166 7.20 6.74 -10.75
N SER A 167 6.97 7.55 -9.73
CA SER A 167 6.77 7.10 -8.36
C SER A 167 5.45 7.57 -7.73
N VAL A 168 4.86 6.72 -6.90
CA VAL A 168 3.75 7.09 -6.01
C VAL A 168 4.09 6.76 -4.57
N ALA A 169 3.48 7.48 -3.64
CA ALA A 169 3.62 7.21 -2.22
C ALA A 169 2.29 6.72 -1.64
N THR A 170 2.37 5.77 -0.72
CA THR A 170 1.26 5.37 0.15
C THR A 170 1.68 5.44 1.62
N THR A 171 0.71 5.49 2.52
CA THR A 171 0.93 5.48 3.96
C THR A 171 0.26 4.28 4.59
N ARG A 172 0.72 3.84 5.76
CA ARG A 172 0.05 2.76 6.49
C ARG A 172 -1.35 3.16 7.00
N GLY A 173 -1.57 4.46 7.19
CA GLY A 173 -2.85 5.03 7.61
C GLY A 173 -3.09 4.99 9.12
N PHE A 174 -2.03 4.79 9.92
CA PHE A 174 -2.06 4.88 11.39
C PHE A 174 -0.68 5.32 11.92
N ASP A 175 -0.65 5.84 13.14
CA ASP A 175 0.55 6.37 13.81
C ASP A 175 1.16 5.34 14.78
N PHE A 176 0.32 4.53 15.45
CA PHE A 176 0.72 3.61 16.52
C PHE A 176 1.49 4.35 17.63
N ASP A 177 0.79 5.23 18.34
CA ASP A 177 1.37 5.99 19.44
C ASP A 177 0.50 5.90 20.69
N PHE A 178 0.73 4.86 21.49
CA PHE A 178 0.15 4.74 22.83
C PHE A 178 1.13 5.19 23.95
N GLU A 179 2.30 5.72 23.60
CA GLU A 179 3.35 6.17 24.54
C GLU A 179 3.23 7.68 24.75
N ASP A 180 2.17 8.14 25.42
CA ASP A 180 2.08 9.57 25.74
C ASP A 180 3.11 9.96 26.82
N GLU A 181 3.98 10.91 26.45
CA GLU A 181 4.92 11.59 27.33
C GLU A 181 4.24 12.56 28.33
N GLU A 182 4.73 12.49 29.57
CA GLU A 182 4.71 13.44 30.69
C GLU A 182 3.40 14.02 31.25
N THR A 183 2.26 14.12 30.54
CA THR A 183 1.09 14.86 31.09
C THR A 183 -0.11 14.00 31.51
N ILE A 184 -0.49 12.96 30.76
CA ILE A 184 -1.47 11.94 31.19
C ILE A 184 -1.18 10.63 30.45
N PRO A 185 -0.65 9.57 31.09
CA PRO A 185 -0.45 8.30 30.42
C PRO A 185 -1.79 7.71 29.97
N THR A 186 -1.87 7.22 28.72
CA THR A 186 -3.04 6.48 28.24
C THR A 186 -3.24 5.25 29.16
N PRO A 187 -4.33 5.18 29.96
CA PRO A 187 -4.45 4.17 30.99
C PRO A 187 -4.72 2.80 30.38
N ILE A 188 -4.10 1.77 30.94
CA ILE A 188 -4.50 0.38 30.68
C ILE A 188 -5.91 0.17 31.24
N ARG A 189 -6.79 -0.34 30.41
CA ARG A 189 -8.16 -0.72 30.75
C ARG A 189 -8.31 -2.23 30.69
N ARG A 190 -9.35 -2.75 31.33
CA ARG A 190 -9.66 -4.18 31.34
C ARG A 190 -11.16 -4.37 31.15
N CYS A 191 -11.54 -5.38 30.36
CA CYS A 191 -12.93 -5.79 30.26
C CYS A 191 -13.37 -6.48 31.56
N SER A 192 -14.64 -6.34 31.96
CA SER A 192 -15.23 -6.76 33.25
C SER A 192 -14.55 -7.98 33.93
N ASN A 193 -13.49 -7.71 34.70
CA ASN A 193 -12.65 -8.61 35.51
C ASN A 193 -11.84 -9.72 34.79
N GLN A 194 -11.76 -9.73 33.46
CA GLN A 194 -11.02 -10.75 32.71
C GLN A 194 -10.24 -10.16 31.55
N SER A 195 -9.35 -10.95 30.96
CA SER A 195 -8.75 -10.68 29.66
C SER A 195 -9.83 -10.33 28.61
N PRO A 196 -9.61 -9.35 27.71
CA PRO A 196 -8.33 -8.67 27.48
C PRO A 196 -8.08 -7.42 28.34
N ILE A 197 -6.80 -7.03 28.41
CA ILE A 197 -6.40 -5.66 28.76
C ILE A 197 -6.15 -4.87 27.47
N TYR A 198 -6.41 -3.57 27.47
CA TYR A 198 -6.29 -2.75 26.26
C TYR A 198 -5.96 -1.30 26.56
N LYS A 199 -5.47 -0.62 25.52
CA LYS A 199 -5.30 0.84 25.43
C LYS A 199 -6.03 1.33 24.19
N ARG A 200 -6.48 2.58 24.24
CA ARG A 200 -7.14 3.26 23.12
C ARG A 200 -6.76 4.71 23.07
N LYS A 201 -6.53 5.24 21.86
CA LYS A 201 -6.22 6.64 21.60
C LYS A 201 -6.89 7.02 20.28
N ALA A 202 -7.76 8.03 20.32
CA ALA A 202 -8.60 8.41 19.18
C ALA A 202 -9.28 7.18 18.55
N ASP A 203 -9.01 6.92 17.28
CA ASP A 203 -9.49 5.83 16.42
C ASP A 203 -8.62 4.56 16.45
N GLU A 204 -7.58 4.52 17.27
CA GLU A 204 -6.67 3.38 17.42
C GLU A 204 -6.90 2.65 18.76
N ALA A 205 -6.73 1.32 18.75
CA ALA A 205 -6.70 0.51 19.97
C ALA A 205 -5.68 -0.63 19.91
N LEU A 206 -5.04 -0.90 21.04
CA LEU A 206 -4.07 -1.97 21.23
C LEU A 206 -4.53 -2.87 22.38
N GLN A 207 -4.64 -4.16 22.11
CA GLN A 207 -5.25 -5.14 23.01
C GLN A 207 -4.31 -6.32 23.24
N ILE A 208 -4.22 -6.79 24.49
CA ILE A 208 -3.48 -7.99 24.87
C ILE A 208 -4.47 -8.97 25.50
N SER A 209 -4.56 -10.16 24.90
CA SER A 209 -5.35 -11.27 25.39
C SER A 209 -4.43 -12.42 25.78
N ILE A 210 -4.17 -12.57 27.08
CA ILE A 210 -3.45 -13.73 27.65
C ILE A 210 -4.21 -14.30 28.86
N PRO A 211 -4.00 -15.57 29.24
CA PRO A 211 -4.58 -16.14 30.45
C PRO A 211 -4.11 -15.42 31.72
N ASP A 212 -5.03 -15.17 32.64
CA ASP A 212 -4.74 -14.55 33.94
C ASP A 212 -3.66 -15.29 34.75
N THR A 213 -3.53 -16.61 34.54
CA THR A 213 -2.52 -17.45 35.20
C THR A 213 -1.08 -17.13 34.80
N LEU A 214 -0.87 -16.38 33.72
CA LEU A 214 0.47 -15.97 33.26
C LEU A 214 0.98 -14.70 33.93
N TYR A 215 0.12 -13.95 34.64
CA TYR A 215 0.54 -12.81 35.44
C TYR A 215 1.19 -13.30 36.75
N PRO A 216 2.46 -12.98 37.03
CA PRO A 216 3.13 -13.46 38.24
C PRO A 216 2.50 -12.89 39.53
N THR A 217 2.36 -13.71 40.57
CA THR A 217 1.86 -13.22 41.87
C THR A 217 2.98 -12.75 42.81
N THR A 218 4.23 -12.92 42.39
CA THR A 218 5.44 -12.51 43.12
C THR A 218 6.34 -11.70 42.21
N ALA A 219 7.28 -10.95 42.79
CA ALA A 219 8.22 -10.16 42.01
C ALA A 219 9.11 -11.08 41.14
N SER A 220 9.00 -10.94 39.83
CA SER A 220 9.70 -11.73 38.82
C SER A 220 9.56 -11.09 37.43
N THR A 221 10.33 -11.58 36.47
CA THR A 221 10.16 -11.26 35.05
C THR A 221 9.77 -12.52 34.30
N VAL A 222 8.73 -12.43 33.48
CA VAL A 222 8.27 -13.51 32.60
C VAL A 222 8.27 -13.01 31.16
N GLU A 223 8.76 -13.82 30.23
CA GLU A 223 8.62 -13.61 28.80
C GLU A 223 7.69 -14.66 28.21
N ILE A 224 6.73 -14.22 27.41
CA ILE A 224 5.78 -15.05 26.69
C ILE A 224 6.06 -14.86 25.20
N ASP A 225 6.58 -15.89 24.55
CA ASP A 225 6.72 -15.91 23.09
C ASP A 225 5.36 -16.19 22.47
N ILE A 226 4.81 -15.21 21.75
CA ILE A 226 3.44 -15.29 21.22
C ILE A 226 3.33 -16.37 20.14
N SER A 227 4.42 -16.64 19.41
CA SER A 227 4.45 -17.62 18.33
C SER A 227 4.23 -19.06 18.82
N THR A 228 4.40 -19.30 20.12
CA THR A 228 4.19 -20.62 20.72
C THR A 228 2.71 -21.01 20.85
N ASN A 229 1.79 -20.03 20.88
CA ASN A 229 0.35 -20.27 20.88
C ASN A 229 -0.45 -19.02 20.45
N LEU A 230 -0.62 -18.84 19.13
CA LEU A 230 -1.29 -17.69 18.54
C LEU A 230 -2.80 -17.60 18.84
N ASP A 231 -3.42 -18.68 19.32
CA ASP A 231 -4.83 -18.66 19.74
C ASP A 231 -5.00 -18.19 21.19
N LEU A 232 -3.93 -18.26 21.99
CA LEU A 232 -3.95 -17.99 23.43
C LEU A 232 -3.19 -16.73 23.82
N TYR A 233 -2.16 -16.36 23.06
CA TYR A 233 -1.29 -15.21 23.30
C TYR A 233 -1.47 -14.18 22.20
N VAL A 234 -2.62 -13.50 22.24
CA VAL A 234 -3.04 -12.60 21.16
C VAL A 234 -2.69 -11.18 21.53
N VAL A 235 -2.05 -10.47 20.60
CA VAL A 235 -1.91 -9.01 20.64
C VAL A 235 -2.55 -8.45 19.38
N ASP A 236 -3.64 -7.71 19.55
CA ASP A 236 -4.40 -7.10 18.47
C ASP A 236 -4.16 -5.60 18.42
N PHE A 237 -4.04 -5.07 17.21
CA PHE A 237 -4.08 -3.64 16.93
C PHE A 237 -5.22 -3.34 15.95
N TYR A 238 -6.03 -2.35 16.29
CA TYR A 238 -7.22 -1.96 15.55
C TYR A 238 -7.15 -0.50 15.14
N LEU A 239 -7.60 -0.23 13.91
CA LEU A 239 -7.93 1.11 13.41
C LEU A 239 -9.42 1.15 13.07
N PHE A 240 -10.11 2.18 13.54
CA PHE A 240 -11.56 2.34 13.38
C PHE A 240 -11.95 3.55 12.54
N ASP A 241 -13.19 3.60 12.04
CA ASP A 241 -13.75 4.76 11.29
C ASP A 241 -14.17 5.94 12.18
N GLY A 242 -13.90 5.83 13.48
CA GLY A 242 -14.18 6.81 14.51
C GLY A 242 -13.53 6.39 15.82
N ASN A 243 -13.74 7.17 16.88
CA ASN A 243 -13.04 6.94 18.14
C ASN A 243 -13.32 5.55 18.73
N ALA A 244 -12.26 4.81 19.06
CA ALA A 244 -12.31 3.56 19.79
C ALA A 244 -13.04 3.73 21.12
N THR A 245 -13.92 2.77 21.46
CA THR A 245 -14.75 2.80 22.68
C THR A 245 -14.55 1.56 23.54
N ASP A 246 -14.79 1.68 24.85
CA ASP A 246 -14.66 0.54 25.77
C ASP A 246 -15.63 -0.59 25.42
N ALA A 247 -16.85 -0.24 24.97
CA ALA A 247 -17.83 -1.23 24.50
C ALA A 247 -17.32 -1.99 23.28
N LYS A 248 -16.70 -1.29 22.32
CA LYS A 248 -16.12 -1.92 21.12
C LYS A 248 -15.00 -2.91 21.47
N MET A 249 -14.15 -2.58 22.44
CA MET A 249 -13.06 -3.46 22.87
C MET A 249 -13.53 -4.67 23.68
N CYS A 250 -14.64 -4.54 24.42
CA CYS A 250 -15.07 -5.56 25.37
C CYS A 250 -16.26 -6.42 24.92
N GLU A 251 -16.98 -6.02 23.87
CA GLU A 251 -18.20 -6.69 23.45
C GLU A 251 -18.16 -7.04 21.96
N PRO A 252 -18.08 -8.34 21.59
CA PRO A 252 -17.91 -8.76 20.20
C PRO A 252 -19.10 -8.40 19.28
N ASN A 253 -20.27 -8.09 19.86
CA ASN A 253 -21.47 -7.74 19.11
C ASN A 253 -21.57 -6.23 18.80
N VAL A 254 -20.65 -5.41 19.29
CA VAL A 254 -20.65 -3.96 19.04
C VAL A 254 -20.07 -3.67 17.66
N LEU A 255 -20.91 -3.17 16.76
CA LEU A 255 -20.54 -2.90 15.36
C LEU A 255 -19.93 -1.50 15.15
N SER A 256 -20.04 -0.58 16.12
CA SER A 256 -19.57 0.81 15.99
C SER A 256 -18.52 1.17 17.07
N PRO A 257 -17.44 1.88 16.71
CA PRO A 257 -17.06 2.27 15.35
C PRO A 257 -16.73 1.06 14.47
N ALA A 258 -16.85 1.22 13.15
CA ALA A 258 -16.53 0.17 12.20
C ALA A 258 -15.01 0.00 12.13
N GLU A 259 -14.57 -1.24 11.96
CA GLU A 259 -13.15 -1.56 11.82
C GLU A 259 -12.70 -1.22 10.39
N LEU A 260 -11.69 -0.36 10.28
CA LEU A 260 -11.01 -0.06 9.02
C LEU A 260 -9.83 -1.01 8.78
N GLN A 261 -9.09 -1.32 9.84
CA GLN A 261 -7.99 -2.28 9.80
C GLN A 261 -7.91 -3.07 11.10
N HIS A 262 -7.52 -4.33 11.00
CA HIS A 262 -7.18 -5.20 12.12
C HIS A 262 -5.87 -5.89 11.85
N TRP A 263 -5.02 -5.90 12.86
CA TRP A 263 -3.66 -6.39 12.82
C TRP A 263 -3.44 -7.32 14.00
N ILE A 264 -2.88 -8.50 13.75
CA ILE A 264 -2.59 -9.49 14.80
C ILE A 264 -1.09 -9.74 14.82
N ALA A 265 -0.47 -9.60 16.00
CA ALA A 265 0.92 -9.98 16.17
C ALA A 265 1.08 -11.50 16.06
N GLN A 266 2.04 -11.95 15.25
CA GLN A 266 2.33 -13.39 15.08
C GLN A 266 3.76 -13.77 15.48
N GLU A 267 4.62 -12.77 15.66
CA GLU A 267 6.00 -12.94 16.12
C GLU A 267 6.32 -11.95 17.24
N GLY A 268 7.33 -12.27 18.03
CA GLY A 268 7.80 -11.46 19.15
C GLY A 268 7.32 -11.96 20.52
N LYS A 269 7.45 -11.12 21.55
CA LYS A 269 7.20 -11.50 22.94
C LYS A 269 6.42 -10.45 23.72
N ILE A 270 5.67 -10.93 24.71
CA ILE A 270 5.16 -10.11 25.81
C ILE A 270 6.10 -10.32 27.01
N ARG A 271 6.76 -9.26 27.47
CA ARG A 271 7.59 -9.29 28.69
C ARG A 271 6.83 -8.62 29.84
N ILE A 272 6.65 -9.35 30.93
CA ILE A 272 5.95 -8.89 32.13
C ILE A 272 6.94 -8.80 33.28
N GLU A 273 7.23 -7.58 33.73
CA GLU A 273 8.04 -7.32 34.92
C GLU A 273 7.13 -7.05 36.11
N THR A 274 7.22 -7.90 37.13
CA THR A 274 6.35 -7.84 38.30
C THR A 274 7.11 -7.31 39.50
N SER A 275 6.51 -6.35 40.21
CA SER A 275 7.01 -5.78 41.45
C SER A 275 5.93 -5.73 42.53
N ILE A 276 6.33 -5.69 43.80
CA ILE A 276 5.39 -5.57 44.93
C ILE A 276 5.63 -4.22 45.59
N VAL A 277 4.63 -3.34 45.54
CA VAL A 277 4.69 -1.99 46.11
C VAL A 277 3.50 -1.82 47.05
N GLY A 278 3.76 -1.60 48.34
CA GLY A 278 2.70 -1.41 49.34
C GLY A 278 1.76 -2.61 49.53
N GLY A 279 2.21 -3.83 49.17
CA GLY A 279 1.39 -5.04 49.21
C GLY A 279 0.58 -5.32 47.93
N PHE A 280 0.65 -4.44 46.93
CA PHE A 280 0.01 -4.61 45.63
C PHE A 280 1.00 -5.17 44.60
N VAL A 281 0.52 -6.08 43.77
CA VAL A 281 1.26 -6.62 42.64
C VAL A 281 1.14 -5.64 41.47
N ASN A 282 2.27 -5.17 40.96
CA ASN A 282 2.35 -4.22 39.85
C ASN A 282 3.08 -4.88 38.68
N HIS A 283 2.49 -4.83 37.49
CA HIS A 283 3.08 -5.36 36.26
C HIS A 283 3.45 -4.24 35.31
N LYS A 284 4.72 -4.13 34.94
CA LYS A 284 5.11 -3.40 33.73
C LYS A 284 5.10 -4.38 32.56
N ILE A 285 4.38 -4.05 31.51
CA ILE A 285 4.21 -4.91 30.34
C ILE A 285 4.89 -4.26 29.15
N TYR A 286 5.81 -5.01 28.54
CA TYR A 286 6.58 -4.61 27.36
C TYR A 286 6.21 -5.53 26.18
N LEU A 287 6.10 -4.94 25.00
CA LEU A 287 5.91 -5.63 23.73
C LEU A 287 7.25 -5.62 22.99
N VAL A 288 7.86 -6.80 22.82
CA VAL A 288 9.24 -6.94 22.37
C VAL A 288 9.25 -7.58 20.99
N ASP A 289 9.85 -6.90 20.01
CA ASP A 289 10.02 -7.38 18.63
C ASP A 289 8.73 -7.90 17.99
N LEU A 290 7.58 -7.26 18.29
CA LEU A 290 6.31 -7.69 17.73
C LEU A 290 6.24 -7.43 16.22
N ILE A 291 5.81 -8.45 15.46
CA ILE A 291 5.46 -8.30 14.05
C ILE A 291 3.97 -8.56 13.89
N PHE A 292 3.25 -7.50 13.53
CA PHE A 292 1.83 -7.49 13.23
C PHE A 292 1.57 -7.82 11.77
N TYR A 293 0.53 -8.62 11.52
CA TYR A 293 0.06 -8.98 10.19
C TYR A 293 -1.35 -8.44 10.02
N LYS A 294 -1.58 -7.69 8.93
CA LYS A 294 -2.92 -7.20 8.61
C LYS A 294 -3.83 -8.37 8.30
N GLN A 295 -5.04 -8.33 8.85
CA GLN A 295 -6.06 -9.33 8.61
C GLN A 295 -6.90 -8.97 7.38
N ASN A 296 -7.52 -10.00 6.78
CA ASN A 296 -8.40 -9.87 5.62
C ASN A 296 -7.76 -9.26 4.36
N THR A 297 -6.45 -9.41 4.17
CA THR A 297 -5.75 -9.00 2.95
C THR A 297 -5.36 -10.18 2.06
N SER A 298 -5.29 -9.94 0.76
CA SER A 298 -4.85 -10.90 -0.26
C SER A 298 -3.33 -11.09 -0.29
N THR A 299 -2.58 -10.06 0.12
CA THR A 299 -1.12 -10.07 0.26
C THR A 299 -0.69 -9.79 1.70
N PRO A 300 0.43 -10.37 2.16
CA PRO A 300 0.96 -10.08 3.49
C PRO A 300 1.36 -8.61 3.62
N GLN A 301 0.68 -7.88 4.49
CA GLN A 301 1.09 -6.57 4.98
C GLN A 301 1.55 -6.74 6.42
N THR A 302 2.75 -6.24 6.73
CA THR A 302 3.33 -6.36 8.06
C THR A 302 3.70 -5.02 8.64
N TYR A 303 3.62 -4.94 9.97
CA TYR A 303 4.11 -3.83 10.75
C TYR A 303 5.00 -4.38 11.88
N GLN A 304 6.28 -4.01 11.86
CA GLN A 304 7.18 -4.31 12.97
C GLN A 304 7.14 -3.17 13.96
N LEU A 305 6.66 -3.47 15.16
CA LEU A 305 6.61 -2.51 16.26
C LEU A 305 8.03 -2.04 16.58
N GLN A 306 8.24 -0.73 16.48
CA GLN A 306 9.51 -0.09 16.82
C GLN A 306 9.50 0.32 18.29
N ASP A 307 10.65 0.19 18.96
CA ASP A 307 10.87 0.75 20.28
C ASP A 307 11.34 2.21 20.16
N SER A 308 10.52 3.15 20.63
CA SER A 308 10.79 4.59 20.64
C SER A 308 11.73 5.01 21.77
N THR A 309 11.92 4.18 22.78
CA THR A 309 12.52 4.56 24.08
C THR A 309 13.92 3.97 24.30
N GLY A 310 14.29 2.93 23.54
CA GLY A 310 15.54 2.20 23.71
C GLY A 310 15.55 1.24 24.92
N GLU A 311 14.39 0.94 25.51
CA GLU A 311 14.21 0.00 26.63
C GLU A 311 13.92 -1.44 26.18
N ASP A 312 14.73 -2.08 25.33
CA ASP A 312 14.56 -3.50 24.91
C ASP A 312 13.07 -3.92 24.65
N GLY A 313 12.22 -3.02 24.10
CA GLY A 313 10.78 -3.24 23.88
C GLY A 313 9.86 -2.04 24.14
N TYR A 314 8.73 -2.00 23.43
CA TYR A 314 7.69 -0.97 23.53
C TYR A 314 6.91 -1.08 24.85
N LEU A 315 6.75 0.02 25.59
CA LEU A 315 6.07 -0.01 26.89
C LEU A 315 4.55 0.06 26.69
N PHE A 316 3.88 -1.09 26.85
CA PHE A 316 2.41 -1.10 26.89
C PHE A 316 1.91 -0.30 28.10
N GLY A 317 2.50 -0.51 29.28
CA GLY A 317 2.25 0.32 30.45
C GLY A 317 2.34 -0.44 31.77
N THR A 318 1.89 0.20 32.85
CA THR A 318 1.81 -0.42 34.19
C THR A 318 0.39 -0.85 34.51
N PHE A 319 0.19 -2.14 34.75
CA PHE A 319 -1.07 -2.78 35.07
C PHE A 319 -1.06 -3.27 36.53
N VAL A 320 -2.09 -2.91 37.28
CA VAL A 320 -2.33 -3.43 38.63
C VAL A 320 -3.58 -4.29 38.55
N PRO A 321 -3.48 -5.62 38.69
CA PRO A 321 -4.65 -6.48 38.78
C PRO A 321 -5.44 -6.10 40.04
N GLU A 322 -6.74 -5.84 39.90
CA GLU A 322 -7.65 -5.67 41.05
C GLU A 322 -7.79 -6.94 41.88
#